data_AF-A0A8J5XB49-F1
#
_entry.id   AF-A0A8J5XB49-F1
#
_cell.length_a   1.000
_cell.length_b   1.000
_cell.length_c   1.000
_cell.angle_alpha   90.00
_cell.angle_beta   90.00
_cell.angle_gamma   90.00
#
_symmetry.space_group_name_H-M   'P 1'
#
loop_
_entity.id
_entity.type
_entity.pdbx_description
1 polymer ?
#
loop_
_entity_poly.entity_id
_entity_poly.type
_entity_poly.pdbx_seq_one_letter_code
_entity_poly.pdbx_strand_id
1 'polypeptide(L)'
;MAAVVLVAGLTQGIGVLPSPSLPPHLRVCTGKTCRADGSALVLRRFEQLACELGGFEAAGCSCLGQCGNGPNVVALTCGAGEPRRFVGVRKAATIAAVLEVALGIDVPEPLVELQATASRARRLASQGLLAEAARAYDDGLRAAGGYSSLRAELQAGMQELRERMRTTD
;
A
#
# COMPACT_ATOMS: atom_id res chain seq x y z
N MET A 1 23.35 25.90 57.15
CA MET A 1 22.05 26.42 56.68
C MET A 1 22.31 27.60 55.76
N ALA A 2 22.08 27.43 54.46
CA ALA A 2 21.76 28.48 53.50
C ALA A 2 21.33 27.77 52.21
N ALA A 3 20.03 27.70 51.98
CA ALA A 3 19.44 27.14 50.77
C ALA A 3 19.61 28.17 49.64
N VAL A 4 20.26 27.79 48.55
CA VAL A 4 20.24 28.55 47.30
C VAL A 4 19.34 27.81 46.35
N VAL A 5 18.12 28.34 46.19
CA VAL A 5 17.17 27.96 45.14
C VAL A 5 17.59 28.69 43.88
N LEU A 6 17.97 27.96 42.83
CA LEU A 6 18.22 28.51 41.50
C LEU A 6 17.09 28.10 40.56
N VAL A 7 16.48 29.15 40.00
CA VAL A 7 15.22 29.17 39.26
C VAL A 7 15.40 28.59 37.86
N ALA A 8 14.40 27.81 37.44
CA ALA A 8 14.28 27.18 36.14
C ALA A 8 14.33 28.20 34.97
N GLY A 9 15.24 27.98 34.02
CA GLY A 9 15.24 28.63 32.72
C GLY A 9 14.48 27.79 31.70
N LEU A 10 13.18 28.03 31.56
CA LEU A 10 12.38 27.54 30.43
C LEU A 10 12.51 28.54 29.28
N THR A 11 13.44 28.33 28.35
CA THR A 11 13.35 28.93 27.02
C THR A 11 12.34 28.14 26.21
N GLN A 12 11.06 28.51 26.35
CA GLN A 12 9.98 28.04 25.49
C GLN A 12 10.28 28.51 24.06
N GLY A 13 10.87 27.61 23.26
CA GLY A 13 10.76 27.68 21.82
C GLY A 13 9.28 27.64 21.46
N ILE A 14 8.84 28.64 20.71
CA ILE A 14 7.51 28.77 20.10
C ILE A 14 7.19 27.44 19.40
N GLY A 15 6.38 26.62 20.07
CA GLY A 15 5.84 25.40 19.49
C GLY A 15 4.89 25.80 18.37
N VAL A 16 5.34 25.74 17.13
CA VAL A 16 4.42 25.61 16.00
C VAL A 16 3.78 24.24 16.17
N LEU A 17 2.59 24.21 16.78
CA LEU A 17 1.72 23.05 16.69
C LEU A 17 1.39 22.88 15.21
N PRO A 18 1.71 21.74 14.57
CA PRO A 18 1.21 21.50 13.22
C PRO A 18 -0.32 21.55 13.30
N SER A 19 -0.91 22.52 12.59
CA SER A 19 -2.31 22.47 12.21
C SER A 19 -2.62 21.06 11.70
N PRO A 20 -3.79 20.45 11.99
CA PRO A 20 -4.11 19.14 11.46
C PRO A 20 -4.24 19.24 9.94
N SER A 21 -3.11 19.19 9.25
CA SER A 21 -3.05 19.00 7.81
C SER A 21 -3.68 17.64 7.56
N LEU A 22 -4.78 17.65 6.82
CA LEU A 22 -5.43 16.44 6.34
C LEU A 22 -4.36 15.46 5.82
N PRO A 23 -4.46 14.15 6.08
CA PRO A 23 -3.45 13.21 5.59
C PRO A 23 -3.34 13.30 4.07
N PRO A 24 -2.14 13.08 3.49
CA PRO A 24 -2.00 13.00 2.05
C PRO A 24 -2.92 11.93 1.45
N HIS A 25 -3.48 12.22 0.27
CA HIS A 25 -4.37 11.30 -0.43
C HIS A 25 -3.72 10.76 -1.70
N LEU A 26 -3.75 9.44 -1.87
CA LEU A 26 -3.48 8.76 -3.12
C LEU A 26 -4.80 8.45 -3.83
N ARG A 27 -4.84 8.78 -5.11
CA ARG A 27 -5.98 8.48 -5.98
C ARG A 27 -5.53 7.56 -7.11
N VAL A 28 -6.08 6.34 -7.11
CA VAL A 28 -5.83 5.34 -8.15
C VAL A 28 -6.89 5.47 -9.23
N CYS A 29 -6.48 5.68 -10.47
CA CYS A 29 -7.38 5.74 -11.61
C CYS A 29 -8.14 4.42 -11.77
N THR A 30 -9.48 4.48 -11.74
CA THR A 30 -10.36 3.32 -11.95
C THR A 30 -11.15 3.39 -13.26
N GLY A 31 -10.74 4.30 -14.17
CA GLY A 31 -11.28 4.42 -15.51
C GLY A 31 -11.07 3.13 -16.34
N LYS A 32 -11.81 3.02 -17.46
CA LYS A 32 -11.89 1.78 -18.27
C LYS A 32 -10.53 1.12 -18.55
N THR A 33 -9.55 1.86 -19.03
CA THR A 33 -8.20 1.33 -19.36
C THR A 33 -7.46 0.86 -18.11
N CYS A 34 -7.37 1.70 -17.07
CA CYS A 34 -6.70 1.31 -15.83
C CYS A 34 -7.37 0.11 -15.15
N ARG A 35 -8.70 -0.02 -15.26
CA ARG A 35 -9.45 -1.17 -14.77
C ARG A 35 -9.07 -2.45 -15.49
N ALA A 36 -8.99 -2.42 -16.82
CA ALA A 36 -8.50 -3.55 -17.62
C ALA A 36 -7.04 -3.89 -17.28
N ASP A 37 -6.24 -2.88 -16.92
CA ASP A 37 -4.86 -3.04 -16.48
C ASP A 37 -4.69 -3.46 -15.01
N GLY A 38 -5.78 -3.74 -14.29
CA GLY A 38 -5.74 -4.26 -12.91
C GLY A 38 -5.69 -3.20 -11.81
N SER A 39 -6.25 -2.00 -12.04
CA SER A 39 -6.28 -0.92 -11.03
C SER A 39 -6.94 -1.32 -9.70
N ALA A 40 -7.86 -2.28 -9.70
CA ALA A 40 -8.49 -2.78 -8.49
C ALA A 40 -7.48 -3.44 -7.54
N LEU A 41 -6.52 -4.21 -8.08
CA LEU A 41 -5.45 -4.81 -7.27
C LEU A 41 -4.53 -3.72 -6.73
N VAL A 42 -4.16 -2.75 -7.56
CA VAL A 42 -3.28 -1.64 -7.17
C VAL A 42 -3.91 -0.79 -6.07
N LEU A 43 -5.19 -0.46 -6.20
CA LEU A 43 -5.94 0.25 -5.15
C LEU A 43 -5.93 -0.53 -3.84
N ARG A 44 -6.26 -1.83 -3.88
CA ARG A 44 -6.21 -2.70 -2.70
C ARG A 44 -4.82 -2.70 -2.05
N ARG A 45 -3.74 -2.71 -2.83
CA ARG A 45 -2.37 -2.67 -2.28
C ARG A 45 -2.08 -1.38 -1.53
N PHE A 46 -2.52 -0.24 -2.07
CA PHE A 46 -2.38 1.03 -1.35
C PHE A 46 -3.25 1.08 -0.09
N GLU A 47 -4.47 0.53 -0.12
CA GLU A 47 -5.34 0.43 1.06
C GLU A 47 -4.72 -0.48 2.15
N GLN A 48 -4.11 -1.59 1.76
CA GLN A 48 -3.35 -2.46 2.67
C GLN A 48 -2.18 -1.70 3.30
N LEU A 49 -1.38 -1.00 2.48
CA LEU A 49 -0.26 -0.18 2.97
C LEU A 49 -0.74 0.93 3.92
N ALA A 50 -1.87 1.57 3.64
CA ALA A 50 -2.45 2.57 4.52
C ALA A 50 -2.86 1.96 5.86
N CYS A 51 -3.40 0.74 5.86
CA CYS A 51 -3.74 0.01 7.08
C CYS A 51 -2.51 -0.40 7.90
N GLU A 52 -1.43 -0.83 7.25
CA GLU A 52 -0.23 -1.34 7.93
C GLU A 52 0.72 -0.22 8.39
N LEU A 53 0.83 0.88 7.63
CA LEU A 53 1.79 1.96 7.88
C LEU A 53 1.13 3.22 8.47
N GLY A 54 -0.15 3.46 8.19
CA GLY A 54 -0.81 4.73 8.51
C GLY A 54 -0.26 5.92 7.72
N GLY A 55 -0.69 7.12 8.08
CA GLY A 55 -0.11 8.38 7.57
C GLY A 55 -0.59 8.84 6.18
N PHE A 56 -1.45 8.08 5.50
CA PHE A 56 -2.06 8.49 4.23
C PHE A 56 -3.40 7.78 4.00
N GLU A 57 -4.16 8.27 3.02
CA GLU A 57 -5.37 7.61 2.54
C GLU A 57 -5.24 7.19 1.07
N ALA A 58 -5.83 6.07 0.69
CA ALA A 58 -5.92 5.62 -0.69
C ALA A 58 -7.39 5.49 -1.11
N ALA A 59 -7.73 5.97 -2.31
CA ALA A 59 -9.05 5.77 -2.89
C ALA A 59 -9.01 5.65 -4.41
N GLY A 60 -10.04 5.05 -4.99
CA GLY A 60 -10.26 5.10 -6.43
C GLY A 60 -10.70 6.50 -6.90
N CYS A 61 -10.36 6.86 -8.13
CA CYS A 61 -10.86 8.08 -8.78
C CYS A 61 -11.30 7.82 -10.23
N SER A 62 -11.91 8.83 -10.84
CA SER A 62 -12.20 8.88 -12.27
C SER A 62 -10.91 8.94 -13.12
N CYS A 63 -11.07 8.99 -14.44
CA CYS A 63 -9.94 9.00 -15.37
C CYS A 63 -9.00 10.20 -15.11
N LEU A 64 -7.69 9.92 -15.03
CA LEU A 64 -6.66 10.95 -14.85
C LEU A 64 -6.15 11.55 -16.18
N GLY A 65 -6.69 11.15 -17.33
CA GLY A 65 -6.28 11.65 -18.65
C GLY A 65 -4.90 11.15 -19.12
N GLN A 66 -4.33 10.14 -18.45
CA GLN A 66 -2.98 9.61 -18.70
C GLN A 66 -3.02 8.17 -19.25
N CYS A 67 -4.03 7.85 -20.05
CA CYS A 67 -4.25 6.49 -20.56
C CYS A 67 -3.11 6.02 -21.48
N GLY A 68 -2.92 4.70 -21.57
CA GLY A 68 -1.90 4.07 -22.44
C GLY A 68 -0.95 3.14 -21.68
N ASN A 69 -0.72 3.42 -20.39
CA ASN A 69 0.09 2.55 -19.51
C ASN A 69 -0.46 2.57 -18.08
N GLY A 70 -1.67 2.01 -17.87
CA GLY A 70 -2.26 1.96 -16.53
C GLY A 70 -1.59 0.88 -15.63
N PRO A 71 -1.98 0.79 -14.35
CA PRO A 71 -2.80 1.76 -13.61
C PRO A 71 -2.04 3.06 -13.29
N ASN A 72 -2.78 4.17 -13.29
CA ASN A 72 -2.22 5.50 -13.00
C ASN A 72 -2.61 5.95 -11.60
N VAL A 73 -1.73 6.68 -10.94
CA VAL A 73 -1.90 7.16 -9.57
C VAL A 73 -1.56 8.64 -9.51
N VAL A 74 -2.30 9.39 -8.71
CA VAL A 74 -1.93 10.77 -8.34
C VAL A 74 -1.84 10.89 -6.82
N ALA A 75 -0.78 11.50 -6.33
CA ALA A 75 -0.59 11.85 -4.93
C ALA A 75 -0.93 13.32 -4.70
N LEU A 76 -1.79 13.57 -3.72
CA LEU A 76 -2.25 14.87 -3.30
C LEU A 76 -1.76 15.10 -1.87
N THR A 77 -0.73 15.91 -1.70
CA THR A 77 -0.19 16.28 -0.39
C THR A 77 -0.81 17.59 0.07
N CYS A 78 -1.13 17.70 1.36
CA CYS A 78 -1.67 18.92 1.92
C CYS A 78 -0.57 20.00 2.00
N GLY A 79 -0.62 20.98 1.08
CA GLY A 79 0.34 22.07 0.96
C GLY A 79 0.36 22.66 -0.45
N ALA A 80 1.26 23.61 -0.71
CA ALA A 80 1.43 24.27 -2.01
C ALA A 80 2.12 23.40 -3.09
N GLY A 81 2.20 22.08 -2.86
CA GLY A 81 2.83 21.15 -3.80
C GLY A 81 1.89 20.80 -4.95
N GLU A 82 2.41 20.75 -6.17
CA GLU A 82 1.65 20.24 -7.31
C GLU A 82 1.34 18.74 -7.15
N PRO A 83 0.15 18.28 -7.60
CA PRO A 83 -0.17 16.86 -7.65
C PRO A 83 0.89 16.03 -8.38
N ARG A 84 1.48 15.04 -7.71
CA ARG A 84 2.48 14.16 -8.33
C ARG A 84 1.80 13.00 -9.03
N ARG A 85 2.11 12.78 -10.31
CA ARG A 85 1.46 11.78 -11.15
C ARG A 85 2.40 10.64 -11.48
N PHE A 86 1.89 9.43 -11.39
CA PHE A 86 2.61 8.18 -11.66
C PHE A 86 1.82 7.35 -12.67
N VAL A 87 2.53 6.77 -13.64
CA VAL A 87 1.96 5.97 -14.73
C VAL A 87 2.56 4.57 -14.65
N GLY A 88 1.78 3.54 -14.93
CA GLY A 88 2.25 2.15 -14.98
C GLY A 88 2.53 1.51 -13.60
N VAL A 89 1.82 1.94 -12.55
CA VAL A 89 2.02 1.45 -11.18
C VAL A 89 1.40 0.06 -11.04
N ARG A 90 2.18 -1.00 -11.29
CA ARG A 90 1.69 -2.41 -11.26
C ARG A 90 2.39 -3.30 -10.23
N LYS A 91 3.71 -3.13 -10.07
CA LYS A 91 4.54 -4.01 -9.24
C LYS A 91 4.56 -3.49 -7.80
N ALA A 92 4.71 -4.40 -6.83
CA ALA A 92 4.85 -4.04 -5.42
C ALA A 92 5.97 -3.01 -5.20
N ALA A 93 7.13 -3.20 -5.82
CA ALA A 93 8.24 -2.24 -5.74
C ALA A 93 7.87 -0.84 -6.29
N THR A 94 7.09 -0.76 -7.38
CA THR A 94 6.63 0.53 -7.92
C THR A 94 5.60 1.17 -7.00
N ILE A 95 4.74 0.39 -6.36
CA ILE A 95 3.77 0.87 -5.36
C ILE A 95 4.51 1.45 -4.15
N ALA A 96 5.54 0.75 -3.65
CA ALA A 96 6.38 1.23 -2.56
C ALA A 96 7.12 2.53 -2.93
N ALA A 97 7.75 2.56 -4.10
CA ALA A 97 8.44 3.75 -4.59
C ALA A 97 7.51 4.98 -4.72
N VAL A 98 6.22 4.79 -5.02
CA VAL A 98 5.24 5.89 -5.02
C VAL A 98 5.08 6.47 -3.62
N LEU A 99 5.02 5.65 -2.57
CA LEU A 99 4.89 6.11 -1.19
C LEU A 99 6.16 6.84 -0.73
N GLU A 100 7.32 6.28 -1.00
CA GLU A 100 8.61 6.87 -0.64
C GLU A 100 8.82 8.20 -1.35
N VAL A 101 8.63 8.24 -2.67
CA VAL A 101 8.89 9.44 -3.47
C VAL A 101 7.82 10.50 -3.26
N ALA A 102 6.53 10.13 -3.22
CA ALA A 102 5.47 11.13 -3.16
C ALA A 102 5.21 11.63 -1.74
N LEU A 103 5.28 10.72 -0.75
CA LEU A 103 4.82 10.98 0.61
C LEU A 103 5.95 10.94 1.64
N GLY A 104 7.17 10.50 1.26
CA GLY A 104 8.26 10.32 2.21
C GLY A 104 8.03 9.17 3.20
N ILE A 105 7.14 8.24 2.86
CA ILE A 105 6.83 7.08 3.70
C ILE A 105 7.75 5.93 3.30
N ASP A 106 8.61 5.53 4.23
CA ASP A 106 9.46 4.35 4.07
C ASP A 106 8.62 3.07 4.14
N VAL A 107 8.76 2.20 3.15
CA VAL A 107 8.00 0.95 3.06
C VAL A 107 8.91 -0.21 3.39
N PRO A 108 8.68 -0.94 4.50
CA PRO A 108 9.54 -2.06 4.88
C PRO A 108 9.63 -3.11 3.77
N GLU A 109 10.85 -3.53 3.44
CA GLU A 109 11.13 -4.54 2.42
C GLU A 109 10.26 -5.82 2.58
N PRO A 110 10.06 -6.38 3.80
CA PRO A 110 9.17 -7.54 3.96
C PRO A 110 7.74 -7.31 3.49
N LEU A 111 7.23 -6.08 3.60
CA LEU A 111 5.88 -5.73 3.15
C LEU A 111 5.81 -5.70 1.61
N VAL A 112 6.85 -5.17 0.96
CA VAL A 112 7.00 -5.21 -0.50
C VAL A 112 7.06 -6.65 -1.01
N GLU A 113 7.85 -7.50 -0.37
CA GLU A 113 7.99 -8.92 -0.69
C GLU A 113 6.67 -9.70 -0.51
N LEU A 114 5.92 -9.41 0.56
CA LEU A 114 4.61 -10.02 0.80
C LEU A 114 3.60 -9.64 -0.28
N GLN A 115 3.55 -8.37 -0.68
CA GLN A 115 2.70 -7.94 -1.78
C GLN A 115 3.10 -8.61 -3.11
N ALA A 116 4.41 -8.77 -3.35
CA ALA A 116 4.93 -9.46 -4.53
C ALA A 116 4.54 -10.95 -4.52
N THR A 117 4.70 -11.62 -3.37
CA THR A 117 4.35 -13.03 -3.16
C THR A 117 2.87 -13.26 -3.38
N ALA A 118 2.01 -12.45 -2.78
CA ALA A 118 0.56 -12.55 -2.93
C ALA A 118 0.11 -12.29 -4.38
N SER A 119 0.78 -11.39 -5.11
CA SER A 119 0.51 -11.16 -6.55
C SER A 119 0.98 -12.34 -7.41
N ARG A 120 2.13 -12.94 -7.09
CA ARG A 120 2.65 -14.15 -7.75
C ARG A 120 1.70 -15.33 -7.54
N ALA A 121 1.24 -15.57 -6.32
CA ALA A 121 0.31 -16.65 -5.98
C ALA A 121 -1.00 -16.54 -6.77
N ARG A 122 -1.60 -15.34 -6.82
CA ARG A 122 -2.79 -15.07 -7.65
C ARG A 122 -2.56 -15.33 -9.14
N ARG A 123 -1.41 -14.91 -9.68
CA ARG A 123 -1.08 -15.16 -11.09
C ARG A 123 -0.98 -16.67 -11.36
N LEU A 124 -0.24 -17.42 -10.55
CA LEU A 124 -0.13 -18.88 -10.67
C LEU A 124 -1.52 -19.54 -10.60
N ALA A 125 -2.36 -19.12 -9.66
CA ALA A 125 -3.73 -19.62 -9.54
C ALA A 125 -4.55 -19.33 -10.81
N SER A 126 -4.46 -18.11 -11.35
CA SER A 126 -5.18 -17.73 -12.57
C SER A 126 -4.73 -18.52 -13.81
N GLN A 127 -3.50 -19.01 -13.82
CA GLN A 127 -2.93 -19.85 -14.87
C GLN A 127 -3.26 -21.35 -14.71
N GLY A 128 -4.01 -21.73 -13.66
CA GLY A 128 -4.32 -23.13 -13.37
C GLY A 128 -3.17 -23.91 -12.73
N LEU A 129 -2.05 -23.27 -12.39
CA LEU A 129 -0.91 -23.89 -11.70
C LEU A 129 -1.20 -24.00 -10.20
N LEU A 130 -2.21 -24.80 -9.85
CA LEU A 130 -2.81 -24.79 -8.50
C LEU A 130 -1.80 -25.22 -7.41
N ALA A 131 -0.98 -26.23 -7.66
CA ALA A 131 0.03 -26.68 -6.71
C ALA A 131 1.13 -25.63 -6.45
N GLU A 132 1.55 -24.90 -7.48
CA GLU A 132 2.53 -23.81 -7.34
C GLU A 132 1.90 -22.60 -6.63
N ALA A 133 0.64 -22.29 -6.93
CA ALA A 133 -0.10 -21.25 -6.24
C ALA A 133 -0.25 -21.55 -4.75
N ALA A 134 -0.56 -22.80 -4.40
CA ALA A 134 -0.68 -23.24 -3.01
C ALA A 134 0.64 -23.04 -2.25
N ARG A 135 1.76 -23.48 -2.83
CA ARG A 135 3.10 -23.24 -2.25
C ARG A 135 3.36 -21.74 -2.03
N ALA A 136 3.08 -20.91 -3.03
CA ALA A 136 3.29 -19.46 -2.93
C ALA A 136 2.41 -18.81 -1.85
N TYR A 137 1.16 -19.26 -1.68
CA TYR A 137 0.31 -18.78 -0.59
C TYR A 137 0.84 -19.22 0.78
N ASP A 138 1.25 -20.49 0.94
CA ASP A 138 1.81 -20.99 2.20
C ASP A 138 3.09 -20.24 2.60
N ASP A 139 4.01 -20.02 1.65
CA ASP A 139 5.22 -19.26 1.87
C ASP A 139 4.91 -17.82 2.32
N GLY A 140 3.94 -17.18 1.66
CA GLY A 140 3.46 -15.85 2.05
C GLY A 140 2.85 -15.85 3.46
N LEU A 141 2.05 -16.86 3.82
CA LEU A 141 1.42 -16.94 5.15
C LEU A 141 2.44 -17.10 6.28
N ARG A 142 3.52 -17.88 6.04
CA ARG A 142 4.64 -18.01 6.98
C ARG A 142 5.40 -16.68 7.14
N ALA A 143 5.60 -15.96 6.05
CA ALA A 143 6.32 -14.68 6.04
C ALA A 143 5.48 -13.49 6.56
N ALA A 144 4.15 -13.58 6.58
CA ALA A 144 3.27 -12.44 6.85
C ALA A 144 3.44 -11.78 8.23
N GLY A 145 4.02 -12.49 9.21
CA GLY A 145 4.36 -11.91 10.50
C GLY A 145 3.18 -11.21 11.20
N GLY A 146 3.32 -9.91 11.48
CA GLY A 146 2.28 -9.06 12.08
C GLY A 146 1.38 -8.32 11.09
N TYR A 147 1.61 -8.44 9.78
CA TYR A 147 0.88 -7.68 8.75
C TYR A 147 -0.51 -8.28 8.51
N SER A 148 -1.47 -7.87 9.35
CA SER A 148 -2.80 -8.48 9.46
C SER A 148 -3.62 -8.39 8.17
N SER A 149 -3.53 -7.27 7.44
CA SER A 149 -4.29 -7.03 6.20
C SER A 149 -3.76 -7.88 5.05
N LEU A 150 -2.43 -8.04 4.96
CA LEU A 150 -1.81 -8.93 3.99
C LEU A 150 -2.03 -10.40 4.33
N ARG A 151 -1.96 -10.78 5.61
CA ARG A 151 -2.28 -12.13 6.06
C ARG A 151 -3.71 -12.52 5.69
N ALA A 152 -4.68 -11.65 5.98
CA ALA A 152 -6.08 -11.90 5.65
C ALA A 152 -6.28 -12.13 4.15
N GLU A 153 -5.61 -11.35 3.31
CA GLU A 153 -5.69 -11.51 1.87
C GLU A 153 -5.07 -12.83 1.37
N LEU A 154 -3.93 -13.23 1.94
CA LEU A 154 -3.29 -14.52 1.62
C LEU A 154 -4.19 -15.70 2.05
N GLN A 155 -4.84 -15.60 3.22
CA GLN A 155 -5.78 -16.61 3.71
C GLN A 155 -6.99 -16.74 2.79
N ALA A 156 -7.59 -15.62 2.39
CA ALA A 156 -8.72 -15.60 1.46
C ALA A 156 -8.34 -16.22 0.10
N GLY A 157 -7.18 -15.86 -0.45
CA GLY A 157 -6.68 -16.43 -1.70
C GLY A 157 -6.41 -17.94 -1.62
N MET A 158 -5.88 -18.42 -0.49
CA MET A 158 -5.70 -19.84 -0.23
C MET A 158 -7.03 -20.59 -0.12
N GLN A 159 -8.03 -20.00 0.52
CA GLN A 159 -9.36 -20.59 0.64
C GLN A 159 -10.01 -20.76 -0.75
N GLU A 160 -10.01 -19.71 -1.56
CA GLU A 160 -10.52 -19.75 -2.94
C GLU A 160 -9.80 -20.82 -3.78
N LEU A 161 -8.47 -20.93 -3.63
CA LEU A 161 -7.68 -21.93 -4.32
C LEU A 161 -8.11 -23.36 -3.93
N ARG A 162 -8.32 -23.62 -2.64
CA ARG A 162 -8.78 -24.93 -2.14
C ARG A 162 -10.16 -25.30 -2.69
N GLU A 163 -11.06 -24.33 -2.80
CA GLU A 163 -12.39 -24.54 -3.39
C GLU A 163 -12.26 -24.93 -4.86
N ARG A 164 -11.40 -24.24 -5.63
CA ARG A 164 -11.15 -24.58 -7.04
C ARG A 164 -10.52 -25.95 -7.23
N MET A 165 -9.62 -26.36 -6.34
CA MET A 165 -9.02 -27.71 -6.40
C MET A 165 -10.09 -28.79 -6.23
N ARG A 166 -11.02 -28.61 -5.29
CA ARG A 166 -12.12 -29.56 -5.06
C ARG A 166 -13.08 -29.71 -6.24
N THR A 167 -13.28 -28.66 -7.03
CA THR A 167 -14.17 -28.70 -8.20
C THR A 167 -13.52 -29.29 -9.46
N THR A 168 -12.22 -29.59 -9.41
CA THR A 168 -11.46 -30.13 -10.54
C THR A 168 -11.33 -31.66 -10.47
N ASP A 169 -11.70 -32.27 -9.34
CA ASP A 169 -11.80 -33.72 -9.12
C ASP A 169 -13.17 -34.25 -9.59
#